data_AF-A0A359E2P1-F1
#
_entry.id   AF-A0A359E2P1-F1
#
_cell.length_a   1.000
_cell.length_b   1.000
_cell.length_c   1.000
_cell.angle_alpha   90.00
_cell.angle_beta   90.00
_cell.angle_gamma   90.00
#
_symmetry.space_group_name_H-M   'P 1'
#
loop_
_entity.id
_entity.type
_entity.pdbx_description
1 polymer ?
#
loop_
_entity_poly.entity_id
_entity_poly.type
_entity_poly.pdbx_seq_one_letter_code
_entity_poly.pdbx_strand_id
1 'polypeptide(L)'
;FAVSATATDLNTVVITFNKAMLQGPAETTGNYSIARVNNPATTLTVSNASLNTGGDSTVVTLTVSTITEDIQYEITMNPGGTMESTDGGELSDNHKKRFTKFGPITFYSRTSGSWATNSTWSRVSHSGPAATTNPSSTSNATIIVGDGDLVTISSTTSIVNQTSVQVSGGSELRVGSGGNLTLGTKTISGAGIFQLTTGTIQIGSPGGISASGATGNIQTTTRTFGTGGSYVYNGSAAQATGTGLPTTAANVTINNASGVTLDNNLQVNGTLSLTNGSLIIESGNNLIANTKSIGSGDLVMRQIITGTQGWRLFSSPISSDYDDFFDGIVTQGYTGAYYSTGSNPGDTLQPNVLYYLENYPGTDNQRWRAPASAATSLTPGQGLFTYVFGDIDADPLYNDILPLPATLEVQGQEHEGP
;
A
#
# COMPACT_ATOMS: atom_id res chain seq x y z
N PHE A 1 -36.78 -0.18 2.63
CA PHE A 1 -36.70 -0.58 4.03
C PHE A 1 -35.68 -1.71 4.21
N ALA A 2 -35.87 -2.94 3.70
CA ALA A 2 -34.74 -3.88 3.64
C ALA A 2 -33.80 -3.52 2.46
N VAL A 3 -32.50 -3.40 2.74
CA VAL A 3 -31.47 -3.01 1.78
C VAL A 3 -30.83 -4.25 1.18
N SER A 4 -30.44 -5.21 2.01
CA SER A 4 -29.73 -6.43 1.61
C SER A 4 -30.17 -7.65 2.41
N ALA A 5 -29.89 -8.83 1.85
CA ALA A 5 -29.88 -10.11 2.54
C ALA A 5 -28.56 -10.80 2.21
N THR A 6 -27.87 -11.34 3.20
CA THR A 6 -26.55 -11.95 2.99
C THR A 6 -26.38 -13.18 3.87
N ALA A 7 -25.93 -14.29 3.30
CA ALA A 7 -25.57 -15.48 4.07
C ALA A 7 -24.14 -15.35 4.59
N THR A 8 -23.96 -15.24 5.90
CA THR A 8 -22.63 -15.12 6.52
C THR A 8 -21.94 -16.48 6.60
N ASP A 9 -22.70 -17.52 6.92
CA ASP A 9 -22.29 -18.92 6.96
C ASP A 9 -23.38 -19.82 6.36
N LEU A 10 -23.32 -21.14 6.59
CA LEU A 10 -24.28 -22.10 6.05
C LEU A 10 -25.62 -22.13 6.81
N ASN A 11 -25.74 -21.47 7.95
CA ASN A 11 -26.92 -21.50 8.82
C ASN A 11 -27.39 -20.11 9.25
N THR A 12 -26.77 -19.05 8.74
CA THR A 12 -27.08 -17.68 9.14
C THR A 12 -27.32 -16.78 7.94
N VAL A 13 -28.44 -16.05 7.97
CA VAL A 13 -28.77 -14.99 6.99
C VAL A 13 -28.95 -13.68 7.74
N VAL A 14 -28.20 -12.65 7.34
CA VAL A 14 -28.29 -11.31 7.88
C VAL A 14 -29.11 -10.43 6.93
N ILE A 15 -30.10 -9.74 7.49
CA ILE A 15 -30.91 -8.73 6.81
C ILE A 15 -30.52 -7.36 7.34
N THR A 16 -30.18 -6.45 6.43
CA THR A 16 -29.88 -5.06 6.78
C THR A 16 -30.99 -4.16 6.29
N PHE A 17 -31.56 -3.37 7.20
CA PHE A 17 -32.57 -2.36 6.92
C PHE A 17 -31.92 -0.98 6.83
N ASN A 18 -32.55 -0.04 6.13
CA ASN A 18 -32.09 1.36 6.08
C ASN A 18 -32.69 2.22 7.21
N LYS A 19 -33.45 1.61 8.11
CA LYS A 19 -34.07 2.23 9.28
C LYS A 19 -34.08 1.25 10.46
N ALA A 20 -34.07 1.79 11.68
CA ALA A 20 -34.21 1.02 12.89
C ALA A 20 -35.59 0.33 12.92
N MET A 21 -35.62 -0.97 13.18
CA MET A 21 -36.84 -1.78 13.18
C MET A 21 -37.41 -1.94 14.59
N LEU A 22 -38.74 -2.06 14.72
CA LEU A 22 -39.35 -2.45 15.98
C LEU A 22 -39.02 -3.91 16.30
N GLN A 23 -38.59 -4.16 17.55
CA GLN A 23 -38.07 -5.46 17.96
C GLN A 23 -39.06 -6.62 17.77
N GLY A 24 -40.29 -6.49 18.28
CA GLY A 24 -41.29 -7.58 18.22
C GLY A 24 -41.54 -8.10 16.79
N PRO A 25 -41.94 -7.24 15.84
CA PRO A 25 -42.14 -7.66 14.46
C PRO A 25 -40.87 -8.17 13.77
N ALA A 26 -39.71 -7.58 14.04
CA ALA A 26 -38.43 -7.96 13.44
C ALA A 26 -37.89 -9.30 13.95
N GLU A 27 -38.24 -9.69 15.18
CA GLU A 27 -37.84 -10.98 15.78
C GLU A 27 -38.88 -12.10 15.56
N THR A 28 -39.97 -11.79 14.86
CA THR A 28 -41.01 -12.77 14.52
C THR A 28 -40.59 -13.58 13.29
N THR A 29 -40.21 -14.85 13.48
CA THR A 29 -39.77 -15.73 12.38
C THR A 29 -40.79 -15.89 11.25
N GLY A 30 -42.09 -15.86 11.57
CA GLY A 30 -43.19 -15.91 10.58
C GLY A 30 -43.19 -14.74 9.58
N ASN A 31 -42.45 -13.66 9.85
CA ASN A 31 -42.27 -12.57 8.91
C ASN A 31 -41.21 -12.84 7.83
N TYR A 32 -40.58 -14.02 7.84
CA TYR A 32 -39.52 -14.39 6.93
C TYR A 32 -39.79 -15.77 6.31
N SER A 33 -39.69 -15.86 4.98
CA SER A 33 -39.73 -17.13 4.26
C SER A 33 -38.63 -17.16 3.21
N ILE A 34 -37.96 -18.30 3.06
CA ILE A 34 -36.80 -18.44 2.18
C ILE A 34 -36.99 -19.65 1.27
N ALA A 35 -36.82 -19.47 -0.03
CA ALA A 35 -36.93 -20.53 -1.04
C ALA A 35 -35.84 -20.43 -2.10
N ARG A 36 -35.50 -21.55 -2.76
CA ARG A 36 -34.60 -21.53 -3.93
C ARG A 36 -35.27 -20.86 -5.11
N VAL A 37 -34.56 -19.96 -5.81
CA VAL A 37 -35.12 -19.22 -6.96
C VAL A 37 -35.54 -20.16 -8.09
N ASN A 38 -34.71 -21.16 -8.41
CA ASN A 38 -34.97 -22.09 -9.51
C ASN A 38 -35.76 -23.35 -9.08
N ASN A 39 -36.10 -23.48 -7.80
CA ASN A 39 -36.94 -24.57 -7.28
C ASN A 39 -37.67 -24.12 -6.00
N PRO A 40 -38.73 -23.30 -6.12
CA PRO A 40 -39.39 -22.68 -4.97
C PRO A 40 -40.02 -23.66 -3.98
N ALA A 41 -40.23 -24.92 -4.38
CA ALA A 41 -40.70 -25.98 -3.49
C ALA A 41 -39.64 -26.39 -2.44
N THR A 42 -38.38 -26.05 -2.65
CA THR A 42 -37.29 -26.27 -1.68
C THR A 42 -37.07 -25.00 -0.86
N THR A 43 -37.46 -25.04 0.42
CA THR A 43 -37.37 -23.90 1.35
C THR A 43 -36.27 -24.08 2.39
N LEU A 44 -35.84 -22.97 2.99
CA LEU A 44 -35.05 -22.99 4.23
C LEU A 44 -35.97 -22.65 5.40
N THR A 45 -35.90 -23.43 6.47
CA THR A 45 -36.62 -23.14 7.72
C THR A 45 -35.92 -22.03 8.46
N VAL A 46 -36.65 -20.99 8.87
CA VAL A 46 -36.16 -19.94 9.77
C VAL A 46 -36.49 -20.34 11.21
N SER A 47 -35.49 -20.76 11.98
CA SER A 47 -35.67 -21.23 13.36
C SER A 47 -35.56 -20.11 14.40
N ASN A 48 -34.88 -19.02 14.06
CA ASN A 48 -34.73 -17.85 14.93
C ASN A 48 -34.59 -16.57 14.09
N ALA A 49 -35.06 -15.46 14.65
CA ALA A 49 -34.83 -14.11 14.14
C ALA A 49 -34.50 -13.22 15.34
N SER A 50 -33.33 -12.57 15.32
CA SER A 50 -32.88 -11.70 16.40
C SER A 50 -32.45 -10.35 15.86
N LEU A 51 -32.99 -9.27 16.45
CA LEU A 51 -32.66 -7.90 16.11
C LEU A 51 -31.44 -7.46 16.93
N ASN A 52 -30.47 -6.81 16.29
CA ASN A 52 -29.33 -6.22 16.99
C ASN A 52 -29.72 -4.92 17.73
N THR A 53 -30.37 -5.08 18.88
CA THR A 53 -30.83 -3.98 19.74
C THR A 53 -29.70 -3.28 20.50
N GLY A 54 -28.53 -3.92 20.61
CA GLY A 54 -27.31 -3.29 21.12
C GLY A 54 -26.61 -2.37 20.12
N GLY A 55 -27.05 -2.37 18.85
CA GLY A 55 -26.62 -1.46 17.80
C GLY A 55 -27.70 -0.42 17.45
N ASP A 56 -27.80 -0.07 16.17
CA ASP A 56 -28.80 0.87 15.64
C ASP A 56 -30.16 0.22 15.33
N SER A 57 -30.36 -1.05 15.71
CA SER A 57 -31.57 -1.82 15.41
C SER A 57 -31.89 -1.92 13.90
N THR A 58 -30.89 -1.82 13.03
CA THR A 58 -31.08 -1.99 11.56
C THR A 58 -30.76 -3.40 11.06
N VAL A 59 -30.26 -4.29 11.93
CA VAL A 59 -29.75 -5.60 11.52
C VAL A 59 -30.53 -6.72 12.21
N VAL A 60 -31.14 -7.60 11.41
CA VAL A 60 -31.76 -8.84 11.88
C VAL A 60 -30.89 -10.02 11.45
N THR A 61 -30.54 -10.88 12.40
CA THR A 61 -29.82 -12.12 12.16
C THR A 61 -30.81 -13.29 12.23
N LEU A 62 -30.95 -14.01 11.12
CA LEU A 62 -31.80 -15.20 11.01
C LEU A 62 -30.94 -16.45 11.16
N THR A 63 -31.37 -17.37 12.02
CA THR A 63 -30.87 -18.75 12.01
C THR A 63 -31.75 -19.58 11.10
N VAL A 64 -31.13 -20.26 10.14
CA VAL A 64 -31.80 -21.01 9.09
C VAL A 64 -31.30 -22.46 9.00
N SER A 65 -32.13 -23.34 8.47
CA SER A 65 -31.68 -24.67 8.03
C SER A 65 -30.56 -24.55 6.99
N THR A 66 -29.70 -25.57 6.91
CA THR A 66 -28.46 -25.52 6.12
C THR A 66 -28.67 -25.06 4.68
N ILE A 67 -28.04 -23.93 4.35
CA ILE A 67 -27.93 -23.37 3.01
C ILE A 67 -27.03 -24.30 2.20
N THR A 68 -27.52 -24.71 1.03
CA THR A 68 -26.67 -25.34 0.02
C THR A 68 -25.86 -24.27 -0.70
N GLU A 69 -24.55 -24.44 -0.73
CA GLU A 69 -23.64 -23.54 -1.44
C GLU A 69 -23.93 -23.48 -2.94
N ASP A 70 -23.57 -22.36 -3.57
CA ASP A 70 -23.71 -22.07 -5.01
C ASP A 70 -25.15 -22.11 -5.54
N ILE A 71 -26.14 -22.09 -4.64
CA ILE A 71 -27.57 -21.98 -4.97
C ILE A 71 -28.09 -20.61 -4.58
N GLN A 72 -28.81 -19.94 -5.50
CA GLN A 72 -29.49 -18.68 -5.23
C GLN A 72 -30.82 -18.92 -4.51
N TYR A 73 -31.00 -18.23 -3.38
CA TYR A 73 -32.23 -18.19 -2.61
C TYR A 73 -32.88 -16.80 -2.71
N GLU A 74 -34.20 -16.76 -2.57
CA GLU A 74 -35.00 -15.56 -2.38
C GLU A 74 -35.62 -15.61 -0.99
N ILE A 75 -35.41 -14.54 -0.22
CA ILE A 75 -36.13 -14.29 1.02
C ILE A 75 -37.30 -13.35 0.73
N THR A 76 -38.50 -13.74 1.16
CA THR A 76 -39.70 -12.91 1.18
C THR A 76 -39.98 -12.50 2.63
N MET A 77 -40.07 -11.19 2.84
CA MET A 77 -40.24 -10.53 4.13
C MET A 77 -41.62 -9.89 4.24
N ASN A 78 -42.15 -9.83 5.45
CA ASN A 78 -43.42 -9.16 5.76
C ASN A 78 -44.63 -9.65 4.94
N PRO A 79 -44.93 -10.95 4.90
CA PRO A 79 -46.11 -11.43 4.17
C PRO A 79 -47.45 -10.94 4.76
N GLY A 80 -47.47 -10.43 6.01
CA GLY A 80 -48.68 -9.99 6.72
C GLY A 80 -48.72 -8.52 7.10
N GLY A 81 -47.85 -7.66 6.56
CA GLY A 81 -47.91 -6.22 6.79
C GLY A 81 -47.60 -5.74 8.21
N THR A 82 -46.89 -6.54 9.02
CA THR A 82 -46.64 -6.23 10.45
C THR A 82 -45.27 -5.64 10.75
N MET A 83 -44.32 -5.67 9.79
CA MET A 83 -42.97 -5.15 10.00
C MET A 83 -42.90 -3.63 9.85
N GLU A 84 -42.54 -2.95 10.95
CA GLU A 84 -42.52 -1.49 11.08
C GLU A 84 -41.18 -1.01 11.67
N SER A 85 -40.74 0.18 11.26
CA SER A 85 -39.59 0.89 11.83
C SER A 85 -39.98 1.73 13.04
N THR A 86 -39.02 2.06 13.88
CA THR A 86 -39.24 2.82 15.12
C THR A 86 -39.81 4.23 14.89
N ASP A 87 -39.69 4.76 13.66
CA ASP A 87 -40.23 6.07 13.24
C ASP A 87 -41.63 5.98 12.58
N GLY A 88 -42.30 4.83 12.67
CA GLY A 88 -43.66 4.63 12.15
C GLY A 88 -43.71 4.25 10.65
N GLY A 89 -42.61 3.80 10.07
CA GLY A 89 -42.53 3.43 8.66
C GLY A 89 -42.77 1.94 8.45
N GLU A 90 -43.64 1.58 7.50
CA GLU A 90 -43.95 0.18 7.21
C GLU A 90 -43.06 -0.39 6.09
N LEU A 91 -42.59 -1.63 6.26
CA LEU A 91 -41.98 -2.40 5.17
C LEU A 91 -43.09 -2.88 4.23
N SER A 92 -42.92 -2.70 2.91
CA SER A 92 -43.87 -3.22 1.92
C SER A 92 -44.15 -4.72 2.10
N ASP A 93 -45.39 -5.13 1.88
CA ASP A 93 -45.76 -6.55 1.89
C ASP A 93 -44.93 -7.38 0.91
N ASN A 94 -44.58 -8.60 1.33
CA ASN A 94 -43.80 -9.54 0.53
C ASN A 94 -42.51 -8.93 -0.04
N HIS A 95 -41.80 -8.13 0.75
CA HIS A 95 -40.55 -7.51 0.35
C HIS A 95 -39.48 -8.57 0.08
N LYS A 96 -38.85 -8.54 -1.11
CA LYS A 96 -37.97 -9.62 -1.57
C LYS A 96 -36.51 -9.19 -1.67
N LYS A 97 -35.62 -10.11 -1.28
CA LYS A 97 -34.17 -10.02 -1.56
C LYS A 97 -33.64 -11.38 -1.97
N ARG A 98 -32.55 -11.37 -2.74
CA ARG A 98 -31.85 -12.59 -3.16
C ARG A 98 -30.48 -12.65 -2.51
N PHE A 99 -30.06 -13.87 -2.19
CA PHE A 99 -28.73 -14.14 -1.66
C PHE A 99 -28.22 -15.51 -2.14
N THR A 100 -26.90 -15.67 -2.16
CA THR A 100 -26.22 -16.94 -2.46
C THR A 100 -25.07 -17.07 -1.48
N LYS A 101 -24.92 -18.23 -0.84
CA LYS A 101 -23.67 -18.60 -0.16
C LYS A 101 -22.81 -19.34 -1.17
N PHE A 102 -21.67 -18.79 -1.54
CA PHE A 102 -20.73 -19.50 -2.42
C PHE A 102 -19.87 -20.46 -1.60
N GLY A 103 -19.61 -21.64 -2.15
CA GLY A 103 -18.75 -22.62 -1.50
C GLY A 103 -17.27 -22.30 -1.67
N PRO A 104 -16.38 -23.05 -0.98
CA PRO A 104 -14.94 -22.89 -1.16
C PRO A 104 -14.58 -23.27 -2.60
N ILE A 105 -14.17 -22.28 -3.39
CA ILE A 105 -13.73 -22.51 -4.76
C ILE A 105 -12.24 -22.83 -4.74
N THR A 106 -11.84 -24.00 -5.21
CA THR A 106 -10.42 -24.32 -5.41
C THR A 106 -10.11 -24.51 -6.88
N PHE A 107 -9.01 -23.91 -7.35
CA PHE A 107 -8.43 -24.18 -8.65
C PHE A 107 -7.07 -24.86 -8.48
N TYR A 108 -6.91 -25.99 -9.15
CA TYR A 108 -5.64 -26.70 -9.31
C TYR A 108 -5.14 -26.44 -10.74
N SER A 109 -3.87 -26.07 -10.91
CA SER A 109 -3.26 -26.11 -12.25
C SER A 109 -3.32 -27.54 -12.76
N ARG A 110 -3.73 -27.75 -14.02
CA ARG A 110 -3.84 -29.10 -14.59
C ARG A 110 -2.91 -29.35 -15.77
N THR A 111 -2.25 -28.30 -16.20
CA THR A 111 -1.32 -28.25 -17.31
C THR A 111 -0.66 -26.87 -17.28
N SER A 112 0.57 -26.80 -17.77
CA SER A 112 1.27 -25.54 -17.96
C SER A 112 0.51 -24.64 -18.94
N GLY A 113 0.40 -23.34 -18.64
CA GLY A 113 -0.35 -22.41 -19.47
C GLY A 113 -0.62 -21.06 -18.83
N SER A 114 -1.54 -20.29 -19.41
CA SER A 114 -1.84 -18.95 -18.93
C SER A 114 -2.83 -18.98 -17.75
N TRP A 115 -2.57 -18.14 -16.75
CA TRP A 115 -3.45 -17.95 -15.60
C TRP A 115 -4.89 -17.62 -16.00
N ALA A 116 -5.08 -16.85 -17.08
CA ALA A 116 -6.39 -16.43 -17.56
C ALA A 116 -7.08 -17.45 -18.50
N THR A 117 -6.52 -18.65 -18.67
CA THR A 117 -7.06 -19.68 -19.57
C THR A 117 -7.74 -20.80 -18.78
N ASN A 118 -9.01 -21.07 -19.08
CA ASN A 118 -9.81 -22.12 -18.43
C ASN A 118 -9.17 -23.51 -18.46
N SER A 119 -8.55 -23.91 -19.57
CA SER A 119 -7.93 -25.23 -19.72
C SER A 119 -6.65 -25.43 -18.89
N THR A 120 -6.06 -24.35 -18.36
CA THR A 120 -4.96 -24.40 -17.39
C THR A 120 -5.42 -24.87 -16.01
N TRP A 121 -6.72 -24.78 -15.72
CA TRP A 121 -7.24 -25.05 -14.38
C TRP A 121 -8.22 -26.21 -14.34
N SER A 122 -8.32 -26.85 -13.19
CA SER A 122 -9.39 -27.76 -12.81
C SER A 122 -9.95 -27.34 -11.45
N ARG A 123 -11.25 -27.60 -11.23
CA ARG A 123 -11.89 -27.43 -9.90
C ARG A 123 -11.90 -28.73 -9.08
N VAL A 124 -11.29 -29.81 -9.58
CA VAL A 124 -11.32 -31.13 -8.95
C VAL A 124 -9.94 -31.55 -8.45
N SER A 125 -8.92 -31.56 -9.32
CA SER A 125 -7.53 -31.93 -9.01
C SER A 125 -6.57 -31.49 -10.12
N HIS A 126 -5.26 -31.65 -9.93
CA HIS A 126 -4.26 -31.41 -10.99
C HIS A 126 -4.46 -32.28 -12.25
N SER A 127 -5.14 -33.43 -12.15
CA SER A 127 -5.45 -34.30 -13.29
C SER A 127 -6.93 -34.23 -13.72
N GLY A 128 -7.73 -33.36 -13.09
CA GLY A 128 -9.17 -33.28 -13.29
C GLY A 128 -9.54 -32.74 -14.68
N PRO A 129 -10.84 -32.68 -15.01
CA PRO A 129 -11.30 -32.02 -16.23
C PRO A 129 -10.99 -30.52 -16.20
N ALA A 130 -10.89 -29.91 -17.38
CA ALA A 130 -10.74 -28.46 -17.52
C ALA A 130 -11.91 -27.74 -16.85
N ALA A 131 -11.61 -26.68 -16.10
CA ALA A 131 -12.61 -25.82 -15.49
C ALA A 131 -13.35 -25.00 -16.55
N THR A 132 -14.58 -24.60 -16.25
CA THR A 132 -15.39 -23.71 -17.11
C THR A 132 -15.18 -22.23 -16.79
N THR A 133 -14.48 -21.94 -15.68
CA THR A 133 -14.01 -20.61 -15.28
C THR A 133 -12.55 -20.71 -14.83
N ASN A 134 -11.91 -19.57 -14.60
CA ASN A 134 -10.53 -19.50 -14.13
C ASN A 134 -10.41 -18.50 -12.97
N PRO A 135 -9.25 -18.42 -12.31
CA PRO A 135 -9.06 -17.52 -11.18
C PRO A 135 -9.19 -16.03 -11.54
N SER A 136 -9.00 -15.60 -12.79
CA SER A 136 -9.22 -14.19 -13.17
C SER A 136 -10.68 -13.77 -13.15
N SER A 137 -11.60 -14.72 -13.37
CA SER A 137 -13.05 -14.45 -13.41
C SER A 137 -13.80 -14.95 -12.18
N THR A 138 -13.08 -15.45 -11.17
CA THR A 138 -13.68 -16.07 -9.98
C THR A 138 -13.03 -15.49 -8.72
N SER A 139 -13.82 -14.81 -7.89
CA SER A 139 -13.33 -14.29 -6.59
C SER A 139 -13.45 -15.33 -5.49
N ASN A 140 -12.77 -15.08 -4.36
CA ASN A 140 -12.74 -15.90 -3.15
C ASN A 140 -12.28 -17.34 -3.39
N ALA A 141 -11.43 -17.56 -4.40
CA ALA A 141 -10.90 -18.88 -4.68
C ALA A 141 -9.57 -19.12 -3.94
N THR A 142 -9.31 -20.38 -3.63
CA THR A 142 -7.99 -20.91 -3.32
C THR A 142 -7.36 -21.40 -4.61
N ILE A 143 -6.15 -20.93 -4.92
CA ILE A 143 -5.42 -21.28 -6.13
C ILE A 143 -4.19 -22.09 -5.74
N ILE A 144 -4.01 -23.24 -6.38
CA ILE A 144 -2.89 -24.14 -6.17
C ILE A 144 -2.23 -24.40 -7.52
N VAL A 145 -1.06 -23.80 -7.73
CA VAL A 145 -0.16 -24.15 -8.83
C VAL A 145 0.69 -25.33 -8.35
N GLY A 146 0.65 -26.45 -9.07
CA GLY A 146 1.23 -27.72 -8.63
C GLY A 146 1.51 -28.68 -9.78
N ASP A 147 1.83 -29.93 -9.42
CA ASP A 147 2.10 -31.03 -10.37
C ASP A 147 3.21 -30.75 -11.41
N GLY A 148 4.19 -29.93 -11.05
CA GLY A 148 5.27 -29.53 -11.96
C GLY A 148 4.87 -28.49 -13.01
N ASP A 149 3.63 -27.96 -12.96
CA ASP A 149 3.16 -26.99 -13.93
C ASP A 149 3.86 -25.63 -13.83
N LEU A 150 4.05 -25.00 -15.00
CA LEU A 150 4.36 -23.58 -15.17
C LEU A 150 3.08 -22.82 -15.53
N VAL A 151 2.61 -21.97 -14.61
CA VAL A 151 1.51 -21.04 -14.85
C VAL A 151 2.06 -19.64 -15.13
N THR A 152 1.67 -19.04 -16.24
CA THR A 152 2.15 -17.71 -16.66
C THR A 152 1.06 -16.65 -16.56
N ILE A 153 1.41 -15.49 -16.00
CA ILE A 153 0.62 -14.26 -16.03
C ILE A 153 1.19 -13.37 -17.14
N SER A 154 0.40 -13.19 -18.20
CA SER A 154 0.75 -12.41 -19.40
C SER A 154 -0.28 -11.31 -19.71
N SER A 155 -1.13 -10.98 -18.75
CA SER A 155 -2.13 -9.91 -18.79
C SER A 155 -2.38 -9.39 -17.38
N THR A 156 -3.19 -8.34 -17.25
CA THR A 156 -3.62 -7.83 -15.94
C THR A 156 -4.33 -8.92 -15.14
N THR A 157 -3.83 -9.19 -13.93
CA THR A 157 -4.33 -10.20 -13.00
C THR A 157 -4.32 -9.61 -11.59
N SER A 158 -5.40 -9.80 -10.84
CA SER A 158 -5.48 -9.37 -9.44
C SER A 158 -5.78 -10.57 -8.55
N ILE A 159 -5.02 -10.71 -7.46
CA ILE A 159 -5.27 -11.74 -6.45
C ILE A 159 -5.90 -11.16 -5.18
N VAL A 160 -6.21 -9.85 -5.15
CA VAL A 160 -6.70 -9.14 -3.96
C VAL A 160 -7.97 -9.79 -3.38
N ASN A 161 -8.85 -10.27 -4.25
CA ASN A 161 -10.10 -10.92 -3.84
C ASN A 161 -9.99 -12.44 -3.75
N GLN A 162 -8.79 -13.02 -3.77
CA GLN A 162 -8.59 -14.45 -3.63
C GLN A 162 -8.38 -14.84 -2.17
N THR A 163 -8.78 -16.06 -1.84
CA THR A 163 -8.59 -16.63 -0.51
C THR A 163 -7.11 -16.91 -0.28
N SER A 164 -6.45 -17.59 -1.22
CA SER A 164 -5.01 -17.86 -1.17
C SER A 164 -4.45 -18.24 -2.54
N VAL A 165 -3.14 -18.04 -2.71
CA VAL A 165 -2.38 -18.53 -3.88
C VAL A 165 -1.17 -19.29 -3.35
N GLN A 166 -1.07 -20.57 -3.70
CA GLN A 166 0.05 -21.44 -3.36
C GLN A 166 0.77 -21.93 -4.62
N VAL A 167 2.10 -21.95 -4.57
CA VAL A 167 2.95 -22.59 -5.58
C VAL A 167 3.66 -23.78 -4.92
N SER A 168 3.28 -24.98 -5.34
CA SER A 168 3.81 -26.23 -4.78
C SER A 168 5.23 -26.50 -5.28
N GLY A 169 5.98 -27.32 -4.55
CA GLY A 169 7.35 -27.70 -4.93
C GLY A 169 7.40 -28.31 -6.33
N GLY A 170 8.41 -27.92 -7.12
CA GLY A 170 8.57 -28.35 -8.51
C GLY A 170 7.74 -27.57 -9.53
N SER A 171 6.83 -26.70 -9.10
CA SER A 171 6.00 -25.86 -9.97
C SER A 171 6.44 -24.40 -9.97
N GLU A 172 5.96 -23.64 -10.95
CA GLU A 172 6.32 -22.24 -11.14
C GLU A 172 5.10 -21.36 -11.45
N LEU A 173 5.05 -20.20 -10.79
CA LEU A 173 4.19 -19.08 -11.18
C LEU A 173 5.07 -17.95 -11.73
N ARG A 174 4.90 -17.63 -13.01
CA ARG A 174 5.70 -16.64 -13.73
C ARG A 174 4.90 -15.41 -14.12
N VAL A 175 5.39 -14.22 -13.80
CA VAL A 175 4.90 -12.95 -14.32
C VAL A 175 5.82 -12.51 -15.46
N GLY A 176 5.34 -12.70 -16.69
CA GLY A 176 6.09 -12.44 -17.92
C GLY A 176 5.70 -11.14 -18.61
N SER A 177 6.17 -10.97 -19.84
CA SER A 177 5.78 -9.83 -20.71
C SER A 177 4.26 -9.66 -20.78
N GLY A 178 3.79 -8.42 -20.66
CA GLY A 178 2.36 -8.07 -20.61
C GLY A 178 1.65 -8.43 -19.30
N GLY A 179 2.28 -9.21 -18.42
CA GLY A 179 1.76 -9.53 -17.08
C GLY A 179 1.76 -8.29 -16.18
N ASN A 180 0.63 -8.04 -15.52
CA ASN A 180 0.51 -7.00 -14.49
C ASN A 180 -0.24 -7.59 -13.30
N LEU A 181 0.49 -8.03 -12.28
CA LEU A 181 -0.05 -8.73 -11.12
C LEU A 181 -0.26 -7.78 -9.94
N THR A 182 -1.51 -7.56 -9.57
CA THR A 182 -1.88 -6.82 -8.35
C THR A 182 -2.00 -7.75 -7.16
N LEU A 183 -1.12 -7.58 -6.16
CA LEU A 183 -1.05 -8.41 -4.96
C LEU A 183 -1.93 -7.86 -3.82
N GLY A 184 -2.04 -6.53 -3.70
CA GLY A 184 -2.63 -5.88 -2.52
C GLY A 184 -1.93 -6.35 -1.24
N THR A 185 -2.69 -6.76 -0.24
CA THR A 185 -2.15 -7.33 1.01
C THR A 185 -1.98 -8.85 0.97
N LYS A 186 -2.26 -9.50 -0.17
CA LYS A 186 -2.23 -10.97 -0.28
C LYS A 186 -0.81 -11.49 -0.45
N THR A 187 -0.61 -12.72 0.01
CA THR A 187 0.66 -13.44 -0.12
C THR A 187 0.56 -14.56 -1.14
N ILE A 188 1.62 -14.74 -1.93
CA ILE A 188 1.86 -15.95 -2.72
C ILE A 188 2.90 -16.77 -1.97
N SER A 189 2.57 -17.98 -1.54
CA SER A 189 3.48 -18.82 -0.74
C SER A 189 3.61 -20.23 -1.30
N GLY A 190 4.40 -21.08 -0.64
CA GLY A 190 4.60 -22.48 -1.00
C GLY A 190 6.04 -22.79 -1.41
N ALA A 191 6.35 -24.08 -1.56
CA ALA A 191 7.71 -24.55 -1.81
C ALA A 191 8.21 -24.35 -3.25
N GLY A 192 7.34 -23.89 -4.16
CA GLY A 192 7.65 -23.71 -5.57
C GLY A 192 8.40 -22.41 -5.90
N ILE A 193 8.39 -22.08 -7.19
CA ILE A 193 9.09 -20.93 -7.76
C ILE A 193 8.08 -19.82 -8.06
N PHE A 194 8.33 -18.63 -7.53
CA PHE A 194 7.77 -17.39 -8.08
C PHE A 194 8.84 -16.71 -8.93
N GLN A 195 8.50 -16.34 -10.16
CA GLN A 195 9.41 -15.63 -11.05
C GLN A 195 8.76 -14.40 -11.68
N LEU A 196 9.34 -13.23 -11.45
CA LEU A 196 9.07 -12.03 -12.25
C LEU A 196 10.18 -11.88 -13.28
N THR A 197 9.86 -11.86 -14.57
CA THR A 197 10.85 -11.61 -15.64
C THR A 197 10.77 -10.16 -16.14
N THR A 198 9.82 -9.86 -17.03
CA THR A 198 9.66 -8.54 -17.66
C THR A 198 8.27 -7.93 -17.46
N GLY A 199 7.43 -8.54 -16.61
CA GLY A 199 6.11 -8.02 -16.28
C GLY A 199 6.16 -6.98 -15.15
N THR A 200 4.99 -6.71 -14.60
CA THR A 200 4.79 -5.78 -13.48
C THR A 200 4.20 -6.51 -12.28
N ILE A 201 4.71 -6.21 -11.08
CA ILE A 201 4.04 -6.54 -9.81
C ILE A 201 3.65 -5.26 -9.07
N GLN A 202 2.46 -5.26 -8.49
CA GLN A 202 1.99 -4.20 -7.60
C GLN A 202 1.92 -4.72 -6.17
N ILE A 203 2.71 -4.09 -5.32
CA ILE A 203 3.14 -4.55 -4.01
C ILE A 203 2.41 -3.70 -2.97
N GLY A 204 1.58 -4.33 -2.15
CA GLY A 204 0.87 -3.67 -1.06
C GLY A 204 1.41 -4.00 0.34
N SER A 205 2.40 -4.90 0.46
CA SER A 205 3.00 -5.25 1.75
C SER A 205 3.91 -4.13 2.28
N PRO A 206 3.82 -3.75 3.58
CA PRO A 206 4.73 -2.80 4.22
C PRO A 206 6.21 -3.19 4.09
N GLY A 207 6.53 -4.49 4.15
CA GLY A 207 7.91 -4.98 4.00
C GLY A 207 8.41 -5.08 2.55
N GLY A 208 7.62 -4.60 1.58
CA GLY A 208 7.98 -4.64 0.17
C GLY A 208 8.28 -6.04 -0.35
N ILE A 209 9.48 -6.21 -0.91
CA ILE A 209 9.98 -7.45 -1.48
C ILE A 209 11.07 -8.02 -0.58
N SER A 210 10.87 -9.21 -0.02
CA SER A 210 11.91 -9.89 0.75
C SER A 210 12.65 -10.92 -0.10
N ALA A 211 13.98 -11.00 0.05
CA ALA A 211 14.80 -11.98 -0.68
C ALA A 211 14.49 -13.44 -0.25
N SER A 212 14.04 -13.64 0.99
CA SER A 212 13.60 -14.92 1.53
C SER A 212 12.66 -14.71 2.75
N GLY A 213 12.22 -15.79 3.39
CA GLY A 213 11.39 -15.72 4.60
C GLY A 213 9.91 -15.43 4.35
N ALA A 214 9.20 -15.11 5.44
CA ALA A 214 7.74 -14.95 5.50
C ALA A 214 7.28 -13.47 5.56
N THR A 215 8.07 -12.56 4.99
CA THR A 215 7.77 -11.13 4.87
C THR A 215 7.55 -10.75 3.40
N GLY A 216 6.83 -9.64 3.16
CA GLY A 216 6.48 -9.21 1.80
C GLY A 216 5.31 -9.97 1.18
N ASN A 217 4.92 -9.59 -0.03
CA ASN A 217 3.82 -10.26 -0.76
C ASN A 217 4.21 -11.63 -1.35
N ILE A 218 5.48 -11.84 -1.68
CA ILE A 218 5.95 -13.10 -2.26
C ILE A 218 6.75 -13.85 -1.22
N GLN A 219 6.25 -15.01 -0.82
CA GLN A 219 6.73 -15.85 0.28
C GLN A 219 7.00 -17.30 -0.16
N THR A 220 7.20 -17.54 -1.45
CA THR A 220 7.60 -18.87 -1.96
C THR A 220 9.03 -19.20 -1.54
N THR A 221 9.37 -20.49 -1.38
CA THR A 221 10.75 -20.88 -1.02
C THR A 221 11.76 -20.37 -2.02
N THR A 222 11.47 -20.51 -3.32
CA THR A 222 12.27 -19.92 -4.39
C THR A 222 11.51 -18.74 -4.99
N ARG A 223 12.16 -17.57 -5.03
CA ARG A 223 11.59 -16.35 -5.61
C ARG A 223 12.67 -15.58 -6.35
N THR A 224 12.37 -15.15 -7.58
CA THR A 224 13.31 -14.38 -8.41
C THR A 224 12.62 -13.14 -8.97
N PHE A 225 13.26 -11.99 -8.78
CA PHE A 225 12.80 -10.70 -9.26
C PHE A 225 13.76 -10.24 -10.36
N GLY A 226 13.25 -10.11 -11.59
CA GLY A 226 14.07 -9.80 -12.76
C GLY A 226 14.40 -8.31 -12.88
N THR A 227 15.60 -8.00 -13.36
CA THR A 227 16.02 -6.62 -13.64
C THR A 227 15.23 -5.97 -14.77
N GLY A 228 14.62 -6.77 -15.64
CA GLY A 228 13.66 -6.32 -16.66
C GLY A 228 12.24 -6.09 -16.13
N GLY A 229 11.98 -6.35 -14.85
CA GLY A 229 10.67 -6.22 -14.22
C GLY A 229 10.34 -4.78 -13.83
N SER A 230 9.04 -4.50 -13.71
CA SER A 230 8.52 -3.24 -13.19
C SER A 230 7.89 -3.45 -11.80
N TYR A 231 8.19 -2.54 -10.87
CA TYR A 231 7.82 -2.67 -9.46
C TYR A 231 6.99 -1.46 -9.03
N VAL A 232 5.75 -1.71 -8.60
CA VAL A 232 4.84 -0.66 -8.14
C VAL A 232 4.60 -0.82 -6.64
N TYR A 233 4.95 0.18 -5.84
CA TYR A 233 4.66 0.23 -4.42
C TYR A 233 3.37 1.05 -4.22
N ASN A 234 2.29 0.35 -3.86
CA ASN A 234 0.93 0.93 -3.77
C ASN A 234 0.14 0.43 -2.54
N GLY A 235 0.84 0.15 -1.45
CA GLY A 235 0.24 -0.14 -0.16
C GLY A 235 -0.43 1.08 0.47
N SER A 236 -1.20 0.84 1.54
CA SER A 236 -1.90 1.89 2.30
C SER A 236 -1.13 2.36 3.55
N ALA A 237 -0.10 1.62 3.95
CA ALA A 237 0.81 1.98 5.03
C ALA A 237 2.20 2.26 4.43
N ALA A 238 3.08 2.92 5.17
CA ALA A 238 4.47 3.14 4.75
C ALA A 238 5.11 1.82 4.31
N GLN A 239 5.81 1.85 3.19
CA GLN A 239 6.48 0.67 2.64
C GLN A 239 7.99 0.84 2.66
N ALA A 240 8.70 -0.28 2.67
CA ALA A 240 10.09 -0.34 2.26
C ALA A 240 10.17 -1.04 0.89
N THR A 241 11.24 -0.79 0.12
CA THR A 241 11.46 -1.53 -1.13
C THR A 241 11.70 -3.02 -0.88
N GLY A 242 12.36 -3.31 0.24
CA GLY A 242 12.74 -4.64 0.70
C GLY A 242 14.04 -5.14 0.10
N THR A 243 14.67 -6.10 0.79
CA THR A 243 15.97 -6.70 0.45
C THR A 243 15.96 -7.59 -0.80
N GLY A 244 14.77 -7.94 -1.30
CA GLY A 244 14.60 -8.75 -2.50
C GLY A 244 14.40 -7.94 -3.78
N LEU A 245 14.29 -6.60 -3.70
CA LEU A 245 14.31 -5.76 -4.89
C LEU A 245 15.70 -5.85 -5.55
N PRO A 246 15.81 -6.12 -6.86
CA PRO A 246 17.11 -6.12 -7.52
C PRO A 246 17.73 -4.71 -7.53
N THR A 247 19.06 -4.63 -7.54
CA THR A 247 19.79 -3.35 -7.61
C THR A 247 19.55 -2.59 -8.92
N THR A 248 18.97 -3.24 -9.92
CA THR A 248 18.52 -2.61 -11.17
C THR A 248 17.08 -3.02 -11.48
N ALA A 249 16.25 -2.08 -11.88
CA ALA A 249 14.87 -2.32 -12.29
C ALA A 249 14.57 -1.65 -13.64
N ALA A 250 13.61 -2.20 -14.40
CA ALA A 250 13.17 -1.57 -15.64
C ALA A 250 12.38 -0.29 -15.32
N ASN A 251 11.39 -0.39 -14.43
CA ASN A 251 10.64 0.77 -13.95
C ASN A 251 10.32 0.60 -12.46
N VAL A 252 10.24 1.72 -11.75
CA VAL A 252 9.76 1.76 -10.37
C VAL A 252 8.68 2.83 -10.27
N THR A 253 7.54 2.48 -9.68
CA THR A 253 6.45 3.43 -9.43
C THR A 253 6.20 3.52 -7.94
N ILE A 254 6.26 4.74 -7.42
CA ILE A 254 5.90 5.10 -6.05
C ILE A 254 4.49 5.69 -6.10
N ASN A 255 3.53 4.93 -5.56
CA ASN A 255 2.13 5.32 -5.47
C ASN A 255 1.59 4.99 -4.07
N ASN A 256 2.27 5.52 -3.06
CA ASN A 256 1.96 5.30 -1.66
C ASN A 256 2.15 6.60 -0.89
N ALA A 257 1.03 7.23 -0.49
CA ALA A 257 1.03 8.52 0.19
C ALA A 257 1.73 8.49 1.57
N SER A 258 1.93 7.30 2.16
CA SER A 258 2.67 7.13 3.42
C SER A 258 4.19 7.04 3.22
N GLY A 259 4.68 7.13 1.98
CA GLY A 259 6.09 7.06 1.63
C GLY A 259 6.61 5.64 1.42
N VAL A 260 7.72 5.56 0.69
CA VAL A 260 8.46 4.33 0.42
C VAL A 260 9.93 4.54 0.74
N THR A 261 10.50 3.73 1.64
CA THR A 261 11.92 3.79 2.00
C THR A 261 12.74 2.84 1.15
N LEU A 262 13.84 3.34 0.58
CA LEU A 262 14.79 2.57 -0.19
C LEU A 262 15.74 1.81 0.75
N ASP A 263 15.69 0.48 0.72
CA ASP A 263 16.53 -0.38 1.59
C ASP A 263 17.95 -0.61 1.03
N ASN A 264 18.15 -0.47 -0.29
CA ASN A 264 19.41 -0.73 -0.97
C ASN A 264 19.62 0.22 -2.15
N ASN A 265 20.87 0.36 -2.60
CA ASN A 265 21.19 1.06 -3.85
C ASN A 265 20.32 0.56 -5.02
N LEU A 266 19.77 1.51 -5.79
CA LEU A 266 18.86 1.21 -6.89
C LEU A 266 19.16 2.05 -8.13
N GLN A 267 19.26 1.39 -9.27
CA GLN A 267 19.25 2.01 -10.58
C GLN A 267 17.95 1.67 -11.32
N VAL A 268 17.25 2.69 -11.80
CA VAL A 268 16.07 2.55 -12.65
C VAL A 268 16.48 2.83 -14.09
N ASN A 269 16.42 1.81 -14.94
CA ASN A 269 16.88 1.89 -16.33
C ASN A 269 15.89 2.62 -17.25
N GLY A 270 14.59 2.45 -16.99
CA GLY A 270 13.50 3.17 -17.63
C GLY A 270 13.07 4.34 -16.77
N THR A 271 11.81 4.35 -16.35
CA THR A 271 11.21 5.49 -15.64
C THR A 271 11.04 5.21 -14.14
N LEU A 272 11.49 6.16 -13.31
CA LEU A 272 11.03 6.31 -11.93
C LEU A 272 9.78 7.20 -11.92
N SER A 273 8.63 6.64 -11.57
CA SER A 273 7.36 7.36 -11.49
C SER A 273 7.02 7.70 -10.04
N LEU A 274 7.04 8.98 -9.68
CA LEU A 274 6.64 9.48 -8.35
C LEU A 274 5.18 9.94 -8.42
N THR A 275 4.25 8.99 -8.44
CA THR A 275 2.82 9.24 -8.64
C THR A 275 2.17 9.87 -7.41
N ASN A 276 2.44 9.31 -6.22
CA ASN A 276 1.89 9.79 -4.96
C ASN A 276 2.78 9.36 -3.78
N GLY A 277 3.16 10.33 -2.94
CA GLY A 277 4.06 10.14 -1.79
C GLY A 277 5.54 10.12 -2.15
N SER A 278 6.38 10.11 -1.12
CA SER A 278 7.83 10.29 -1.23
C SER A 278 8.58 8.97 -1.43
N LEU A 279 9.66 9.00 -2.22
CA LEU A 279 10.72 8.01 -2.17
C LEU A 279 11.82 8.50 -1.21
N ILE A 280 11.99 7.81 -0.09
CA ILE A 280 12.95 8.13 0.97
C ILE A 280 14.24 7.36 0.72
N ILE A 281 15.34 8.09 0.58
CA ILE A 281 16.69 7.57 0.37
C ILE A 281 17.47 7.78 1.65
N GLU A 282 17.65 6.69 2.41
CA GLU A 282 18.41 6.72 3.65
C GLU A 282 19.90 6.91 3.42
N SER A 283 20.60 7.40 4.46
CA SER A 283 22.04 7.64 4.38
C SER A 283 22.81 6.36 4.05
N GLY A 284 23.68 6.45 3.05
CA GLY A 284 24.46 5.31 2.55
C GLY A 284 23.82 4.58 1.36
N ASN A 285 22.55 4.87 1.04
CA ASN A 285 21.91 4.38 -0.18
C ASN A 285 22.01 5.40 -1.33
N ASN A 286 22.03 4.88 -2.55
CA ASN A 286 22.16 5.65 -3.79
C ASN A 286 21.00 5.32 -4.73
N LEU A 287 20.51 6.36 -5.40
CA LEU A 287 19.50 6.25 -6.44
C LEU A 287 20.07 6.77 -7.76
N ILE A 288 19.90 6.01 -8.84
CA ILE A 288 20.15 6.46 -10.21
C ILE A 288 18.85 6.31 -11.00
N ALA A 289 18.27 7.44 -11.43
CA ALA A 289 17.04 7.46 -12.23
C ALA A 289 17.08 8.59 -13.27
N ASN A 290 17.58 8.28 -14.47
CA ASN A 290 17.76 9.27 -15.53
C ASN A 290 16.44 9.78 -16.12
N THR A 291 15.37 9.00 -16.04
CA THR A 291 14.04 9.41 -16.48
C THR A 291 13.08 9.35 -15.31
N LYS A 292 12.46 10.49 -15.01
CA LYS A 292 11.48 10.64 -13.94
C LYS A 292 10.13 11.07 -14.53
N SER A 293 9.04 10.55 -13.96
CA SER A 293 7.68 11.02 -14.23
C SER A 293 7.05 11.44 -12.91
N ILE A 294 6.82 12.75 -12.76
CA ILE A 294 6.38 13.33 -11.49
C ILE A 294 4.87 13.59 -11.53
N GLY A 295 4.15 12.99 -10.59
CA GLY A 295 2.76 13.29 -10.27
C GLY A 295 2.70 14.25 -9.09
N SER A 296 2.23 13.76 -7.93
CA SER A 296 2.27 14.51 -6.66
C SER A 296 3.31 13.98 -5.67
N GLY A 297 4.16 13.04 -6.08
CA GLY A 297 5.24 12.50 -5.24
C GLY A 297 6.55 13.28 -5.39
N ASP A 298 7.49 13.00 -4.51
CA ASP A 298 8.79 13.66 -4.40
C ASP A 298 9.88 12.72 -3.88
N LEU A 299 11.07 13.26 -3.68
CA LEU A 299 12.20 12.58 -3.06
C LEU A 299 12.43 13.15 -1.66
N VAL A 300 12.83 12.28 -0.75
CA VAL A 300 13.41 12.66 0.55
C VAL A 300 14.79 12.04 0.62
N MET A 301 15.82 12.83 0.86
CA MET A 301 17.17 12.32 1.06
C MET A 301 17.65 12.60 2.47
N ARG A 302 18.16 11.56 3.13
CA ARG A 302 18.72 11.64 4.48
C ARG A 302 20.21 11.42 4.47
N GLN A 303 20.95 12.28 5.15
CA GLN A 303 22.38 12.14 5.34
C GLN A 303 22.74 12.23 6.81
N ILE A 304 23.34 11.16 7.34
CA ILE A 304 23.90 11.17 8.69
C ILE A 304 25.23 11.90 8.64
N ILE A 305 25.36 12.95 9.46
CA ILE A 305 26.61 13.65 9.71
C ILE A 305 27.17 13.21 11.06
N THR A 306 28.45 12.86 11.08
CA THR A 306 29.14 12.32 12.27
C THR A 306 30.40 13.15 12.59
N GLY A 307 31.08 12.80 13.69
CA GLY A 307 32.29 13.46 14.14
C GLY A 307 32.03 14.51 15.22
N THR A 308 32.87 15.54 15.27
CA THR A 308 32.79 16.63 16.27
C THR A 308 32.31 17.92 15.63
N GLN A 309 31.94 18.91 16.46
CA GLN A 309 31.62 20.27 15.99
C GLN A 309 32.70 20.84 15.05
N GLY A 310 32.29 21.70 14.11
CA GLY A 310 33.20 22.35 13.17
C GLY A 310 32.58 22.69 11.82
N TRP A 311 33.38 23.36 10.97
CA TRP A 311 32.99 23.69 9.60
C TRP A 311 32.85 22.43 8.73
N ARG A 312 31.82 22.43 7.89
CA ARG A 312 31.49 21.43 6.89
C ARG A 312 31.15 22.12 5.57
N LEU A 313 31.36 21.42 4.45
CA LEU A 313 30.89 21.85 3.14
C LEU A 313 29.73 20.95 2.73
N PHE A 314 28.55 21.54 2.59
CA PHE A 314 27.34 20.86 2.18
C PHE A 314 26.85 21.37 0.83
N SER A 315 26.03 20.59 0.16
CA SER A 315 25.27 20.99 -1.01
C SER A 315 24.03 20.11 -1.06
N SER A 316 22.87 20.69 -1.37
CA SER A 316 21.66 19.91 -1.48
C SER A 316 21.59 19.22 -2.85
N PRO A 317 21.30 17.91 -2.89
CA PRO A 317 20.99 17.21 -4.14
C PRO A 317 19.54 17.43 -4.59
N ILE A 318 18.70 17.99 -3.71
CA ILE A 318 17.26 18.16 -3.90
C ILE A 318 16.92 19.66 -3.87
N SER A 319 16.04 20.06 -4.79
CA SER A 319 15.45 21.40 -4.82
C SER A 319 14.49 21.60 -3.66
N SER A 320 14.95 22.36 -2.67
CA SER A 320 14.18 22.76 -1.48
C SER A 320 14.64 24.15 -0.99
N ASP A 321 14.49 24.46 0.29
CA ASP A 321 14.97 25.68 0.96
C ASP A 321 15.93 25.40 2.13
N TYR A 322 16.47 26.47 2.73
CA TYR A 322 17.43 26.35 3.83
C TYR A 322 16.79 25.89 5.14
N ASP A 323 15.48 26.05 5.30
CA ASP A 323 14.74 25.60 6.49
C ASP A 323 14.69 24.07 6.49
N ASP A 324 14.21 23.50 5.38
CA ASP A 324 14.12 22.04 5.18
C ASP A 324 15.52 21.39 5.22
N PHE A 325 16.51 21.90 4.47
CA PHE A 325 17.82 21.25 4.37
C PHE A 325 18.64 21.21 5.67
N PHE A 326 18.38 22.13 6.60
CA PHE A 326 19.16 22.27 7.84
C PHE A 326 18.32 22.14 9.11
N ASP A 327 17.10 21.62 9.03
CA ASP A 327 16.22 21.41 10.19
C ASP A 327 16.84 20.51 11.29
N GLY A 328 17.72 19.59 10.89
CA GLY A 328 18.44 18.67 11.76
C GLY A 328 19.67 19.26 12.46
N ILE A 329 20.02 20.53 12.24
CA ILE A 329 21.14 21.21 12.91
C ILE A 329 20.78 22.64 13.36
N VAL A 330 21.55 23.16 14.30
CA VAL A 330 21.40 24.57 14.71
C VAL A 330 21.90 25.49 13.60
N THR A 331 21.05 26.40 13.15
CA THR A 331 21.38 27.51 12.24
C THR A 331 21.18 28.86 12.91
N GLN A 332 21.94 29.88 12.50
CA GLN A 332 21.85 31.21 13.12
C GLN A 332 22.26 32.34 12.20
N GLY A 333 21.94 33.57 12.60
CA GLY A 333 22.45 34.80 11.98
C GLY A 333 21.75 35.19 10.67
N TYR A 334 20.59 34.62 10.37
CA TYR A 334 19.70 35.06 9.29
C TYR A 334 18.23 34.88 9.68
N THR A 335 17.32 35.53 8.95
CA THR A 335 15.88 35.50 9.26
C THR A 335 15.33 34.08 9.17
N GLY A 336 14.64 33.59 10.19
CA GLY A 336 14.03 32.26 10.21
C GLY A 336 15.00 31.11 10.51
N ALA A 337 16.29 31.38 10.75
CA ALA A 337 17.20 30.38 11.30
C ALA A 337 16.77 29.93 12.71
N TYR A 338 17.32 28.83 13.22
CA TYR A 338 17.06 28.36 14.60
C TYR A 338 17.27 29.48 15.64
N TYR A 339 18.38 30.21 15.51
CA TYR A 339 18.58 31.51 16.16
C TYR A 339 18.50 32.65 15.12
N SER A 340 17.26 33.10 14.85
CA SER A 340 16.95 34.12 13.84
C SER A 340 17.47 35.51 14.19
N THR A 341 17.90 36.28 13.19
CA THR A 341 18.12 37.73 13.32
C THR A 341 16.84 38.44 13.78
N GLY A 342 16.97 39.50 14.59
CA GLY A 342 15.83 40.24 15.14
C GLY A 342 15.04 39.50 16.23
N SER A 343 15.47 38.30 16.64
CA SER A 343 15.02 37.65 17.87
C SER A 343 16.17 37.66 18.87
N ASN A 344 15.93 38.02 20.14
CA ASN A 344 16.97 37.86 21.17
C ASN A 344 16.95 36.38 21.61
N PRO A 345 18.03 35.59 21.47
CA PRO A 345 19.46 35.96 21.31
C PRO A 345 20.06 36.06 19.88
N GLY A 346 19.36 35.67 18.83
CA GLY A 346 19.85 35.64 17.44
C GLY A 346 20.20 36.99 16.76
N ASP A 347 19.91 38.14 17.37
CA ASP A 347 20.23 39.47 16.83
C ASP A 347 21.74 39.83 16.86
N THR A 348 22.55 39.07 17.61
CA THR A 348 24.01 39.31 17.75
C THR A 348 24.90 38.17 17.24
N LEU A 349 24.30 37.06 16.80
CA LEU A 349 25.03 35.86 16.42
C LEU A 349 25.56 35.95 14.99
N GLN A 350 26.82 35.58 14.79
CA GLN A 350 27.42 35.48 13.46
C GLN A 350 26.74 34.34 12.68
N PRO A 351 26.40 34.53 11.39
CA PRO A 351 25.85 33.46 10.58
C PRO A 351 26.77 32.25 10.51
N ASN A 352 26.22 31.05 10.73
CA ASN A 352 26.96 29.80 10.65
C ASN A 352 26.78 29.08 9.31
N VAL A 353 25.80 29.49 8.49
CA VAL A 353 25.60 29.03 7.12
C VAL A 353 26.05 30.15 6.19
N LEU A 354 27.03 29.84 5.33
CA LEU A 354 27.60 30.79 4.39
C LEU A 354 27.74 30.17 3.01
N TYR A 355 27.60 30.97 1.97
CA TYR A 355 27.95 30.59 0.60
C TYR A 355 28.87 31.65 -0.03
N TYR A 356 29.58 31.25 -1.08
CA TYR A 356 30.55 32.10 -1.76
C TYR A 356 30.02 32.56 -3.12
N LEU A 357 29.96 33.88 -3.34
CA LEU A 357 29.56 34.46 -4.62
C LEU A 357 30.78 34.66 -5.54
N GLU A 358 31.01 33.71 -6.44
CA GLU A 358 32.15 33.74 -7.37
C GLU A 358 32.14 34.95 -8.31
N ASN A 359 30.96 35.45 -8.67
CA ASN A 359 30.78 36.56 -9.61
C ASN A 359 30.82 37.96 -8.96
N TYR A 360 30.95 38.06 -7.63
CA TYR A 360 30.96 39.36 -6.96
C TYR A 360 32.34 40.03 -7.09
N PRO A 361 32.41 41.27 -7.60
CA PRO A 361 33.67 42.01 -7.73
C PRO A 361 34.17 42.48 -6.35
N GLY A 362 35.47 42.32 -6.08
CA GLY A 362 36.08 42.75 -4.81
C GLY A 362 37.05 41.73 -4.23
N THR A 363 37.26 41.80 -2.92
CA THR A 363 38.11 40.85 -2.15
C THR A 363 37.33 39.58 -1.80
N ASP A 364 38.05 38.49 -1.51
CA ASP A 364 37.43 37.21 -1.13
C ASP A 364 36.55 37.33 0.13
N ASN A 365 36.96 38.15 1.10
CA ASN A 365 36.16 38.42 2.30
C ASN A 365 34.81 39.08 1.95
N GLN A 366 34.75 39.86 0.87
CA GLN A 366 33.53 40.51 0.40
C GLN A 366 32.66 39.59 -0.45
N ARG A 367 33.01 38.31 -0.64
CA ARG A 367 32.23 37.36 -1.44
C ARG A 367 31.40 36.38 -0.62
N TRP A 368 31.69 36.24 0.67
CA TRP A 368 30.90 35.43 1.60
C TRP A 368 29.55 36.09 1.89
N ARG A 369 28.47 35.30 1.82
CA ARG A 369 27.11 35.74 2.09
C ARG A 369 26.44 34.75 3.03
N ALA A 370 25.58 35.26 3.91
CA ALA A 370 24.60 34.45 4.60
C ALA A 370 23.32 34.35 3.74
N PRO A 371 22.49 33.32 3.93
CA PRO A 371 21.16 33.25 3.36
C PRO A 371 20.33 34.50 3.73
N ALA A 372 19.44 34.93 2.85
CA ALA A 372 18.54 36.04 3.15
C ALA A 372 17.52 35.64 4.25
N SER A 373 17.02 34.41 4.17
CA SER A 373 16.16 33.77 5.16
C SER A 373 16.18 32.24 5.03
N ALA A 374 15.67 31.52 6.03
CA ALA A 374 15.50 30.07 5.97
C ALA A 374 14.57 29.63 4.81
N ALA A 375 13.52 30.40 4.51
CA ALA A 375 12.61 30.16 3.39
C ALA A 375 13.21 30.46 1.99
N THR A 376 14.49 30.78 1.91
CA THR A 376 15.14 31.04 0.61
C THR A 376 15.39 29.71 -0.10
N SER A 377 15.01 29.58 -1.37
CA SER A 377 15.31 28.36 -2.12
C SER A 377 16.82 28.12 -2.25
N LEU A 378 17.23 26.85 -2.16
CA LEU A 378 18.59 26.41 -2.40
C LEU A 378 18.97 26.61 -3.88
N THR A 379 20.22 26.99 -4.13
CA THR A 379 20.75 27.11 -5.49
C THR A 379 21.39 25.78 -5.92
N PRO A 380 20.98 25.18 -7.05
CA PRO A 380 21.55 23.93 -7.53
C PRO A 380 23.08 24.00 -7.64
N GLY A 381 23.77 23.01 -7.06
CA GLY A 381 25.23 22.89 -7.10
C GLY A 381 25.99 23.93 -6.26
N GLN A 382 25.31 24.81 -5.53
CA GLN A 382 25.98 25.76 -4.63
C GLN A 382 26.53 25.03 -3.40
N GLY A 383 27.80 25.30 -3.09
CA GLY A 383 28.44 24.85 -1.85
C GLY A 383 28.10 25.78 -0.68
N LEU A 384 27.67 25.17 0.43
CA LEU A 384 27.28 25.82 1.67
C LEU A 384 28.30 25.48 2.75
N PHE A 385 29.10 26.48 3.13
CA PHE A 385 30.05 26.39 4.21
C PHE A 385 29.31 26.60 5.54
N THR A 386 29.14 25.52 6.29
CA THR A 386 28.26 25.46 7.45
C THR A 386 29.01 25.02 8.70
N TYR A 387 28.98 25.82 9.77
CA TYR A 387 29.51 25.39 11.06
C TYR A 387 28.43 24.60 11.80
N VAL A 388 28.73 23.34 12.11
CA VAL A 388 27.88 22.46 12.90
C VAL A 388 28.31 22.58 14.36
N PHE A 389 27.39 23.03 15.20
CA PHE A 389 27.58 23.18 16.65
C PHE A 389 27.47 21.84 17.38
N GLY A 390 27.94 21.81 18.62
CA GLY A 390 27.75 20.75 19.61
C GLY A 390 27.69 21.37 21.01
N ASP A 391 27.97 20.61 22.06
CA ASP A 391 28.11 21.14 23.42
C ASP A 391 29.35 22.04 23.56
N ILE A 392 29.13 23.21 24.13
CA ILE A 392 30.14 24.21 24.47
C ILE A 392 29.96 24.51 25.96
N ASP A 393 30.84 23.92 26.79
CA ASP A 393 30.82 23.95 28.27
C ASP A 393 30.50 25.31 28.93
N ALA A 394 30.75 26.43 28.24
CA ALA A 394 30.59 27.79 28.76
C ALA A 394 29.47 28.60 28.08
N ASP A 395 28.77 28.05 27.09
CA ASP A 395 27.74 28.75 26.34
C ASP A 395 26.40 27.98 26.40
N PRO A 396 25.40 28.48 27.15
CA PRO A 396 24.13 27.79 27.32
C PRO A 396 23.28 27.70 26.05
N LEU A 397 23.65 28.40 24.96
CA LEU A 397 22.98 28.26 23.66
C LEU A 397 23.39 26.97 22.94
N TYR A 398 24.59 26.47 23.19
CA TYR A 398 25.13 25.31 22.49
C TYR A 398 25.40 24.22 23.52
N ASN A 399 24.33 23.54 23.93
CA ASN A 399 24.35 22.49 24.95
C ASN A 399 23.81 21.16 24.39
N ASP A 400 24.27 20.80 23.18
CA ASP A 400 23.86 19.57 22.47
C ASP A 400 22.35 19.48 22.21
N ILE A 401 21.70 20.59 21.86
CA ILE A 401 20.27 20.63 21.49
C ILE A 401 19.99 19.70 20.29
N LEU A 402 20.89 19.74 19.29
CA LEU A 402 20.88 18.89 18.10
C LEU A 402 22.27 18.24 17.97
N PRO A 403 22.55 17.18 18.76
CA PRO A 403 23.88 16.64 18.89
C PRO A 403 24.29 15.81 17.67
N LEU A 404 25.60 15.63 17.50
CA LEU A 404 26.13 14.66 16.55
C LEU A 404 26.07 13.23 17.14
N PRO A 405 25.74 12.19 16.35
CA PRO A 405 25.42 12.26 14.93
C PRO A 405 24.04 12.86 14.66
N ALA A 406 23.97 13.80 13.72
CA ALA A 406 22.73 14.43 13.30
C ALA A 406 22.30 13.88 11.92
N THR A 407 21.00 13.88 11.64
CA THR A 407 20.47 13.52 10.33
C THR A 407 20.03 14.81 9.65
N LEU A 408 20.66 15.15 8.52
CA LEU A 408 20.12 16.15 7.60
C LEU A 408 19.09 15.46 6.72
N GLU A 409 17.88 16.00 6.66
CA GLU A 409 16.82 15.58 5.76
C GLU A 409 16.57 16.71 4.75
N VAL A 410 16.21 16.35 3.53
CA VAL A 410 15.73 17.33 2.54
C VAL A 410 14.71 16.68 1.65
N GLN A 411 13.58 17.36 1.47
CA GLN A 411 12.44 16.91 0.71
C GLN A 411 12.18 17.82 -0.50
N GLY A 412 11.90 17.21 -1.65
CA GLY A 412 11.58 17.97 -2.85
C GLY A 412 11.87 17.19 -4.13
N GLN A 413 12.06 17.94 -5.22
CA GLN A 413 12.39 17.34 -6.52
C GLN A 413 13.89 17.38 -6.75
N GLU A 414 14.43 16.39 -7.47
CA GLU A 414 15.82 16.46 -7.92
C GLU A 414 16.03 17.72 -8.78
N HIS A 415 17.20 18.34 -8.65
CA HIS A 415 17.58 19.39 -9.60
C HIS A 415 17.68 18.79 -11.01
N GLU A 416 17.03 19.42 -11.99
CA GLU A 416 17.27 19.07 -13.39
C GLU A 416 18.74 19.39 -13.71
N GLY A 417 19.47 18.39 -14.22
CA GLY A 417 20.79 18.62 -14.78
C GLY A 417 20.73 19.61 -15.94
N PRO A 418 21.83 20.32 -16.24
CA PRO A 418 21.90 21.24 -17.38
C PRO A 418 21.72 20.56 -18.74
#